data_AF-A0A497QJF0-F1
#
_entry.id   AF-A0A497QJF0-F1
#
_cell.length_a   1.000
_cell.length_b   1.000
_cell.length_c   1.000
_cell.angle_alpha   90.00
_cell.angle_beta   90.00
_cell.angle_gamma   90.00
#
_symmetry.space_group_name_H-M   'P 1'
#
loop_
_entity.id
_entity.type
_entity.pdbx_description
1 polymer ?
#
loop_
_entity_poly.entity_id
_entity_poly.type
_entity_poly.pdbx_seq_one_letter_code
_entity_poly.pdbx_strand_id
1 'polypeptide(L)'
;MQNRLVGIDTAKGFGIFIMILVHLFTQAIAQGDPSLFIPVVSQLSPLLWIILTPLMIMGVWGSVFTVMTCLIITRKMLSRNMQSLQKNTKRNFSKFLMGRILMGGLLLIIYLRIRSLAGWLISKFIYGRFKIAHTFSFGCLGVISGYALHQQITAKQLIRISSVFFFFGLLYLGIAAAIDWHFLLSFADTNIPIPVQVFNLGSQTFLLSLFLIRLDLAPSEIRLKAWKRTIWLRRYGFVSLTIFTIGRLVGDAVYWIFLHWFGPSIATWEEQPFLAWNSSIICLFLLSVILTWEFLLLLWQKVWFFGGMEFWLSIFFILIRFRKRSALDPRPILYPFRYLKDQKKSQSILVQYSIT
;
A
#
# COMPACT_ATOMS: atom_id res chain seq x y z
N MET A 1 12.90 -8.29 18.25
CA MET A 1 12.04 -8.38 17.04
C MET A 1 10.54 -8.26 17.31
N GLN A 2 10.09 -8.07 18.56
CA GLN A 2 8.66 -8.13 18.97
C GLN A 2 7.71 -7.03 18.43
N ASN A 3 8.17 -6.03 17.65
CA ASN A 3 7.36 -4.86 17.28
C ASN A 3 7.03 -4.71 15.78
N ARG A 4 7.33 -5.70 14.93
CA ARG A 4 6.99 -5.62 13.49
C ARG A 4 5.61 -6.24 13.25
N LEU A 5 4.80 -5.58 12.41
CA LEU A 5 3.47 -6.06 12.01
C LEU A 5 3.55 -6.66 10.61
N VAL A 6 3.43 -7.98 10.53
CA VAL A 6 3.50 -8.73 9.28
C VAL A 6 2.27 -8.45 8.41
N GLY A 7 1.13 -8.16 9.04
CA GLY A 7 -0.10 -7.72 8.40
C GLY A 7 0.11 -6.44 7.60
N ILE A 8 0.87 -5.47 8.11
CA ILE A 8 1.14 -4.22 7.39
C ILE A 8 2.05 -4.44 6.18
N ASP A 9 3.11 -5.22 6.32
CA ASP A 9 3.99 -5.52 5.18
C ASP A 9 3.24 -6.25 4.07
N THR A 10 2.31 -7.13 4.44
CA THR A 10 1.47 -7.88 3.49
C THR A 10 0.41 -6.98 2.86
N ALA A 11 -0.29 -6.15 3.64
CA ALA A 11 -1.29 -5.20 3.15
C ALA A 11 -0.67 -4.18 2.18
N LYS A 12 0.53 -3.70 2.50
CA LYS A 12 1.33 -2.83 1.63
C LYS A 12 1.63 -3.50 0.30
N GLY A 13 2.05 -4.77 0.33
CA GLY A 13 2.29 -5.56 -0.88
C GLY A 13 1.05 -5.82 -1.71
N PHE A 14 -0.07 -6.10 -1.06
CA PHE A 14 -1.37 -6.22 -1.71
C PHE A 14 -1.76 -4.91 -2.41
N GLY A 15 -1.64 -3.77 -1.74
CA GLY A 15 -1.93 -2.46 -2.34
C GLY A 15 -1.07 -2.17 -3.59
N ILE A 16 0.22 -2.52 -3.56
CA ILE A 16 1.10 -2.37 -4.72
C ILE A 16 0.72 -3.31 -5.86
N PHE A 17 0.39 -4.56 -5.55
CA PHE A 17 -0.07 -5.53 -6.54
C PHE A 17 -1.33 -5.03 -7.27
N ILE A 18 -2.32 -4.53 -6.53
CA ILE A 18 -3.53 -3.93 -7.11
C ILE A 18 -3.21 -2.68 -7.92
N MET A 19 -2.33 -1.81 -7.42
CA MET A 19 -1.91 -0.60 -8.12
C MET A 19 -1.27 -0.93 -9.48
N ILE A 20 -0.44 -1.98 -9.57
CA ILE A 20 0.11 -2.42 -10.86
C ILE A 20 -1.03 -2.72 -11.84
N LEU A 21 -2.00 -3.55 -11.45
CA LEU A 21 -3.14 -3.90 -12.31
C LEU A 21 -3.92 -2.68 -12.79
N VAL A 22 -4.21 -1.75 -11.88
CA VAL A 22 -4.96 -0.54 -12.23
C VAL A 22 -4.15 0.40 -13.11
N HIS A 23 -2.83 0.52 -12.89
CA HIS A 23 -1.97 1.31 -13.76
C HIS A 23 -1.83 0.69 -15.15
N LEU A 24 -1.77 -0.64 -15.27
CA LEU A 24 -1.77 -1.28 -16.58
C LEU A 24 -3.03 -0.97 -17.36
N PHE A 25 -4.18 -1.01 -16.69
CA PHE A 25 -5.44 -0.68 -17.33
C PHE A 25 -5.53 0.81 -17.69
N THR A 26 -5.24 1.70 -16.75
CA THR A 26 -5.42 3.16 -16.94
C THR A 26 -4.31 3.81 -17.75
N GLN A 27 -3.07 3.34 -17.69
CA GLN A 27 -1.92 3.96 -18.33
C GLN A 27 -1.47 3.25 -19.61
N ALA A 28 -1.52 1.91 -19.66
CA ALA A 28 -1.11 1.17 -20.86
C ALA A 28 -2.31 0.93 -21.79
N ILE A 29 -3.36 0.26 -21.31
CA ILE A 29 -4.53 -0.06 -22.15
C ILE A 29 -5.30 1.20 -22.54
N ALA A 30 -5.66 2.04 -21.57
CA ALA A 30 -6.36 3.31 -21.79
C ALA A 30 -5.43 4.46 -22.24
N GLN A 31 -4.15 4.16 -22.51
CA GLN A 31 -3.12 5.12 -22.97
C GLN A 31 -2.92 6.35 -22.06
N GLY A 32 -3.37 6.29 -20.80
CA GLY A 32 -3.26 7.38 -19.85
C GLY A 32 -4.22 8.54 -20.09
N ASP A 33 -5.17 8.41 -21.02
CA ASP A 33 -6.19 9.41 -21.31
C ASP A 33 -7.48 9.14 -20.49
N PRO A 34 -7.83 10.00 -19.53
CA PRO A 34 -9.06 9.84 -18.74
C PRO A 34 -10.33 9.84 -19.60
N SER A 35 -10.34 10.53 -20.75
CA SER A 35 -11.51 10.58 -21.63
C SER A 35 -11.79 9.23 -22.31
N LEU A 36 -10.76 8.41 -22.50
CA LEU A 36 -10.85 7.07 -23.07
C LEU A 36 -11.29 6.02 -22.05
N PHE A 37 -11.25 6.35 -20.76
CA PHE A 37 -11.49 5.38 -19.71
C PHE A 37 -12.91 4.82 -19.73
N ILE A 38 -13.93 5.69 -19.79
CA ILE A 38 -15.34 5.26 -19.82
C ILE A 38 -15.65 4.44 -21.09
N PRO A 39 -15.29 4.91 -22.31
CA PRO A 39 -15.46 4.12 -23.53
C PRO A 39 -14.77 2.75 -23.48
N VAL A 40 -13.55 2.67 -22.94
CA VAL A 40 -12.82 1.40 -22.85
C VAL A 40 -13.46 0.45 -21.84
N VAL A 41 -13.87 0.95 -20.67
CA VAL A 41 -14.49 0.13 -19.62
C VAL A 41 -15.86 -0.39 -20.05
N SER A 42 -16.66 0.40 -20.78
CA SER A 42 -17.98 -0.02 -21.25
C SER A 42 -17.93 -1.13 -22.30
N GLN A 43 -16.78 -1.30 -22.96
CA GLN A 43 -16.54 -2.35 -23.97
C GLN A 43 -15.96 -3.64 -23.38
N LEU A 44 -15.67 -3.69 -22.07
CA LEU A 44 -15.18 -4.89 -21.42
C LEU A 44 -16.26 -5.97 -21.36
N SER A 45 -15.86 -7.24 -21.52
CA SER A 45 -16.78 -8.34 -21.26
C SER A 45 -17.29 -8.33 -19.82
N PRO A 46 -18.52 -8.80 -19.55
CA PRO A 46 -19.10 -8.79 -18.20
C PRO A 46 -18.20 -9.45 -17.14
N LEU A 47 -17.48 -10.52 -17.52
CA LEU A 47 -16.51 -11.19 -16.65
C LEU A 47 -15.34 -10.27 -16.27
N LEU A 48 -14.73 -9.58 -17.24
CA LEU A 48 -13.66 -8.63 -16.96
C LEU A 48 -14.16 -7.47 -16.12
N TRP A 49 -15.38 -7.00 -16.36
CA TRP A 49 -15.99 -5.94 -15.59
C TRP A 49 -16.18 -6.35 -14.12
N ILE A 50 -16.69 -7.55 -13.85
CA ILE A 50 -16.85 -8.07 -12.48
C ILE A 50 -15.51 -8.18 -11.75
N ILE A 51 -14.44 -8.56 -12.46
CA ILE A 51 -13.10 -8.70 -11.87
C ILE A 51 -12.42 -7.34 -11.68
N LEU A 52 -12.47 -6.47 -12.69
CA LEU A 52 -11.73 -5.21 -12.71
C LEU A 52 -12.42 -4.13 -11.88
N THR A 53 -13.74 -4.07 -11.82
CA THR A 53 -14.45 -3.02 -11.07
C THR A 53 -14.04 -2.95 -9.59
N PRO A 54 -14.03 -4.07 -8.82
CA PRO A 54 -13.50 -4.06 -7.46
C PRO A 54 -12.03 -3.62 -7.41
N LEU A 55 -11.20 -4.05 -8.36
CA LEU A 55 -9.78 -3.68 -8.42
C LEU A 55 -9.58 -2.20 -8.72
N MET A 56 -10.41 -1.61 -9.59
CA MET A 56 -10.37 -0.20 -9.97
C MET A 56 -10.82 0.71 -8.83
N ILE A 57 -11.88 0.33 -8.11
CA ILE A 57 -12.28 0.99 -6.86
C ILE A 57 -11.13 0.89 -5.84
N MET A 58 -10.49 -0.28 -5.76
CA MET A 58 -9.29 -0.48 -4.94
C MET A 58 -8.04 0.24 -5.48
N GLY A 59 -8.00 0.66 -6.74
CA GLY A 59 -6.89 1.39 -7.35
C GLY A 59 -6.67 2.77 -6.76
N VAL A 60 -7.70 3.30 -6.10
CA VAL A 60 -7.67 4.59 -5.39
C VAL A 60 -6.96 4.48 -4.03
N TRP A 61 -6.41 3.32 -3.69
CA TRP A 61 -5.89 3.02 -2.37
C TRP A 61 -4.54 3.62 -2.01
N GLY A 62 -3.99 4.55 -2.78
CA GLY A 62 -2.74 5.20 -2.37
C GLY A 62 -2.80 5.86 -0.98
N SER A 63 -4.00 6.25 -0.52
CA SER A 63 -4.22 6.77 0.84
C SER A 63 -4.03 5.74 1.96
N VAL A 64 -4.12 4.42 1.66
CA VAL A 64 -3.89 3.36 2.66
C VAL A 64 -2.45 3.40 3.18
N PHE A 65 -1.50 3.83 2.35
CA PHE A 65 -0.11 3.95 2.76
C PHE A 65 0.06 5.00 3.86
N THR A 66 -0.78 6.05 3.88
CA THR A 66 -0.83 7.04 4.97
C THR A 66 -1.34 6.41 6.26
N VAL A 67 -2.43 5.62 6.21
CA VAL A 67 -2.96 4.89 7.38
C VAL A 67 -1.87 3.99 7.98
N MET A 68 -1.25 3.15 7.15
CA MET A 68 -0.21 2.21 7.56
C MET A 68 1.02 2.93 8.14
N THR A 69 1.41 4.05 7.53
CA THR A 69 2.55 4.86 8.00
C THR A 69 2.27 5.48 9.36
N CYS A 70 1.13 6.16 9.54
CA CYS A 70 0.73 6.74 10.82
C CYS A 70 0.56 5.68 11.91
N LEU A 71 -0.02 4.52 11.58
CA LEU A 71 -0.16 3.39 12.49
C LEU A 71 1.21 2.92 13.01
N ILE A 72 2.16 2.66 12.11
CA ILE A 72 3.51 2.21 12.49
C ILE A 72 4.22 3.29 13.33
N ILE A 73 4.09 4.56 12.95
CA ILE A 73 4.71 5.67 13.67
C ILE A 73 4.16 5.76 15.08
N THR A 74 2.83 5.81 15.23
CA THR A 74 2.17 5.88 16.53
C THR A 74 2.56 4.73 17.43
N ARG A 75 2.48 3.48 16.93
CA ARG A 75 2.87 2.30 17.72
C ARG A 75 4.34 2.36 18.14
N LYS A 76 5.24 2.78 17.25
CA LYS A 76 6.66 2.94 17.57
C LYS A 76 6.91 4.03 18.60
N MET A 77 6.20 5.16 18.52
CA MET A 77 6.31 6.26 19.48
C MET A 77 5.83 5.82 20.87
N LEU A 78 4.67 5.18 20.95
CA LEU A 78 4.13 4.68 22.22
C LEU A 78 5.02 3.61 22.86
N SER A 79 5.48 2.64 22.08
CA SER A 79 6.40 1.58 22.57
C SER A 79 7.72 2.13 23.12
N ARG A 80 8.22 3.24 22.55
CA ARG A 80 9.43 3.92 23.03
C ARG A 80 9.17 4.75 24.26
N ASN A 81 8.02 5.44 24.32
CA ASN A 81 7.65 6.25 25.48
C ASN A 81 7.55 5.38 26.74
N MET A 82 6.93 4.20 26.66
CA MET A 82 6.91 3.22 27.75
C MET A 82 8.31 2.79 28.18
N GLN A 83 9.24 2.52 27.25
CA GLN A 83 10.63 2.18 27.60
C GLN A 83 11.42 3.38 28.15
N SER A 84 11.08 4.60 27.76
CA SER A 84 11.79 5.83 28.17
C SER A 84 11.29 6.46 29.47
N LEU A 85 10.10 6.06 29.96
CA LEU A 85 9.63 6.39 31.32
C LEU A 85 10.59 5.88 32.41
N GLN A 86 11.57 5.04 32.05
CA GLN A 86 12.61 4.54 32.94
C GLN A 86 13.94 5.34 32.89
N LYS A 87 14.17 6.24 31.91
CA LYS A 87 15.29 7.21 31.89
C LYS A 87 15.19 8.18 30.67
N ASN A 88 15.00 9.47 30.96
CA ASN A 88 15.28 10.63 30.08
C ASN A 88 14.37 10.84 28.83
N THR A 89 13.05 10.98 29.06
CA THR A 89 11.95 11.06 28.08
C THR A 89 12.00 12.27 27.12
N LYS A 90 12.26 13.48 27.64
CA LYS A 90 12.10 14.73 26.87
C LYS A 90 13.13 14.87 25.74
N ARG A 91 14.38 14.44 25.99
CA ARG A 91 15.50 14.54 25.03
C ARG A 91 15.34 13.58 23.85
N ASN A 92 14.80 12.38 24.07
CA ASN A 92 14.63 11.37 23.02
C ASN A 92 13.43 11.66 22.11
N PHE A 93 12.33 12.16 22.68
CA PHE A 93 11.17 12.61 21.90
C PHE A 93 11.51 13.82 21.02
N SER A 94 12.15 14.84 21.59
CA SER A 94 12.60 16.03 20.85
C SER A 94 13.54 15.66 19.69
N LYS A 95 14.54 14.81 19.93
CA LYS A 95 15.43 14.32 18.84
C LYS A 95 14.68 13.57 17.74
N PHE A 96 13.67 12.77 18.08
CA PHE A 96 12.85 12.05 17.11
C PHE A 96 11.99 13.01 16.27
N LEU A 97 11.30 13.95 16.93
CA LEU A 97 10.45 14.95 16.28
C LEU A 97 11.29 15.88 15.40
N MET A 98 12.41 16.39 15.93
CA MET A 98 13.34 17.25 15.20
C MET A 98 13.92 16.52 13.98
N GLY A 99 14.30 15.25 14.11
CA GLY A 99 14.75 14.44 12.97
C GLY A 99 13.67 14.09 11.94
N ARG A 100 12.38 14.37 12.22
CA ARG A 100 11.28 14.27 11.24
C ARG A 100 10.98 15.64 10.63
N ILE A 101 10.95 16.69 11.44
CA ILE A 101 10.78 18.07 11.00
C ILE A 101 11.94 18.47 10.08
N LEU A 102 13.20 18.20 10.46
CA LEU A 102 14.36 18.49 9.62
C LEU A 102 14.33 17.72 8.30
N MET A 103 13.92 16.45 8.32
CA MET A 103 13.79 15.67 7.09
C MET A 103 12.66 16.20 6.20
N GLY A 104 11.50 16.50 6.80
CA GLY A 104 10.38 17.10 6.09
C GLY A 104 10.76 18.47 5.52
N GLY A 105 11.46 19.29 6.30
CA GLY A 105 11.98 20.59 5.90
C GLY A 105 13.07 20.51 4.83
N LEU A 106 13.96 19.52 4.87
CA LEU A 106 14.99 19.32 3.84
C LEU A 106 14.40 18.80 2.53
N LEU A 107 13.49 17.82 2.59
CA LEU A 107 12.71 17.40 1.42
C LEU A 107 11.90 18.56 0.86
N LEU A 108 11.31 19.37 1.75
CA LEU A 108 10.63 20.60 1.38
C LEU A 108 11.61 21.52 0.66
N ILE A 109 12.76 21.90 1.24
CA ILE A 109 13.76 22.81 0.63
C ILE A 109 14.28 22.32 -0.72
N ILE A 110 14.63 21.03 -0.85
CA ILE A 110 15.03 20.43 -2.13
C ILE A 110 13.91 20.60 -3.15
N TYR A 111 12.67 20.38 -2.73
CA TYR A 111 11.48 20.59 -3.53
C TYR A 111 11.22 22.09 -3.83
N LEU A 112 11.43 22.99 -2.86
CA LEU A 112 11.27 24.45 -2.98
C LEU A 112 12.26 25.04 -3.98
N ARG A 113 13.46 24.46 -4.09
CA ARG A 113 14.46 24.85 -5.10
C ARG A 113 14.09 24.44 -6.53
N ILE A 114 13.08 23.58 -6.72
CA ILE A 114 12.81 22.95 -8.02
C ILE A 114 11.64 23.61 -8.80
N ARG A 115 10.67 24.31 -8.19
CA ARG A 115 9.67 25.17 -8.89
C ARG A 115 8.73 25.85 -7.88
N SER A 116 8.23 27.05 -8.21
CA SER A 116 7.48 28.00 -7.37
C SER A 116 6.46 27.41 -6.36
N LEU A 117 6.70 27.72 -5.07
CA LEU A 117 6.02 27.18 -3.87
C LEU A 117 4.49 27.27 -3.85
N ALA A 118 3.97 28.48 -4.05
CA ALA A 118 2.68 28.83 -3.49
C ALA A 118 1.55 28.21 -4.32
N GLY A 119 1.64 28.36 -5.65
CA GLY A 119 0.68 27.77 -6.59
C GLY A 119 0.67 26.24 -6.50
N TRP A 120 1.83 25.59 -6.34
CA TRP A 120 1.88 24.15 -6.25
C TRP A 120 1.42 23.59 -4.90
N LEU A 121 1.83 24.20 -3.78
CA LEU A 121 1.35 23.75 -2.46
C LEU A 121 -0.17 23.90 -2.38
N ILE A 122 -0.71 25.07 -2.76
CA ILE A 122 -2.16 25.28 -2.87
C ILE A 122 -2.76 24.23 -3.82
N SER A 123 -2.10 23.91 -4.94
CA SER A 123 -2.58 22.85 -5.82
C SER A 123 -2.59 21.45 -5.20
N LYS A 124 -1.72 21.12 -4.24
CA LYS A 124 -1.74 19.82 -3.53
C LYS A 124 -2.68 19.82 -2.33
N PHE A 125 -2.94 21.00 -1.74
CA PHE A 125 -4.01 21.18 -0.76
C PHE A 125 -5.39 21.01 -1.42
N ILE A 126 -5.57 21.54 -2.63
CA ILE A 126 -6.89 21.69 -3.28
C ILE A 126 -7.11 20.68 -4.41
N TYR A 127 -6.08 20.22 -5.12
CA TYR A 127 -6.19 19.40 -6.34
C TYR A 127 -5.39 18.09 -6.28
N GLY A 128 -5.84 17.13 -7.09
CA GLY A 128 -5.21 15.82 -7.26
C GLY A 128 -5.72 14.75 -6.31
N ARG A 129 -5.30 13.50 -6.57
CA ARG A 129 -5.87 12.31 -5.90
C ARG A 129 -5.54 12.20 -4.41
N PHE A 130 -4.50 12.90 -3.95
CA PHE A 130 -3.98 12.87 -2.57
C PHE A 130 -4.08 14.25 -1.89
N LYS A 131 -5.24 14.91 -1.99
CA LYS A 131 -5.48 16.19 -1.30
C LYS A 131 -5.17 16.04 0.18
N ILE A 132 -4.50 17.04 0.77
CA ILE A 132 -4.09 16.98 2.17
C ILE A 132 -5.28 16.75 3.09
N ALA A 133 -6.39 17.46 2.87
CA ALA A 133 -7.63 17.28 3.65
C ALA A 133 -8.12 15.83 3.65
N HIS A 134 -8.10 15.16 2.49
CA HIS A 134 -8.48 13.74 2.41
C HIS A 134 -7.46 12.87 3.16
N THR A 135 -6.17 13.02 2.84
CA THR A 135 -5.11 12.20 3.44
C THR A 135 -4.99 12.37 4.96
N PHE A 136 -5.40 13.51 5.51
CA PHE A 136 -5.41 13.78 6.93
C PHE A 136 -6.33 12.81 7.69
N SER A 137 -7.54 12.59 7.20
CA SER A 137 -8.49 11.63 7.79
C SER A 137 -7.93 10.20 7.81
N PHE A 138 -7.26 9.77 6.74
CA PHE A 138 -6.53 8.49 6.70
C PHE A 138 -5.39 8.46 7.74
N GLY A 139 -4.66 9.57 7.90
CA GLY A 139 -3.64 9.73 8.92
C GLY A 139 -4.19 9.57 10.34
N CYS A 140 -5.30 10.25 10.67
CA CYS A 140 -5.98 10.15 11.95
C CYS A 140 -6.42 8.71 12.26
N LEU A 141 -7.02 8.01 11.30
CA LEU A 141 -7.38 6.60 11.48
C LEU A 141 -6.16 5.70 11.67
N GLY A 142 -5.06 6.00 10.98
CA GLY A 142 -3.77 5.35 11.24
C GLY A 142 -3.31 5.55 12.69
N VAL A 143 -3.38 6.77 13.22
CA VAL A 143 -3.04 7.07 14.62
C VAL A 143 -3.93 6.29 15.59
N ILE A 144 -5.25 6.32 15.41
CA ILE A 144 -6.21 5.60 16.25
C ILE A 144 -5.93 4.10 16.22
N SER A 145 -5.74 3.52 15.03
CA SER A 145 -5.41 2.10 14.88
C SER A 145 -4.07 1.74 15.53
N GLY A 146 -3.07 2.62 15.41
CA GLY A 146 -1.76 2.42 16.03
C GLY A 146 -1.81 2.47 17.54
N TYR A 147 -2.64 3.34 18.11
CA TYR A 147 -2.92 3.41 19.54
C TYR A 147 -3.68 2.16 20.03
N ALA A 148 -4.75 1.76 19.33
CA ALA A 148 -5.54 0.57 19.67
C ALA A 148 -4.69 -0.71 19.68
N LEU A 149 -3.83 -0.90 18.66
CA LEU A 149 -2.90 -2.03 18.62
C LEU A 149 -1.83 -1.96 19.71
N HIS A 150 -1.43 -0.75 20.15
CA HIS A 150 -0.53 -0.61 21.29
C HIS A 150 -1.20 -1.05 22.59
N GLN A 151 -2.49 -0.73 22.77
CA GLN A 151 -3.32 -1.16 23.89
C GLN A 151 -3.77 -2.63 23.81
N GLN A 152 -3.15 -3.44 22.93
CA GLN A 152 -3.42 -4.87 22.79
C GLN A 152 -4.90 -5.21 22.52
N ILE A 153 -5.57 -4.39 21.69
CA ILE A 153 -6.94 -4.64 21.26
C ILE A 153 -7.13 -6.08 20.74
N THR A 154 -8.23 -6.71 21.13
CA THR A 154 -8.56 -8.07 20.68
C THR A 154 -8.99 -8.06 19.21
N ALA A 155 -8.84 -9.21 18.53
CA ALA A 155 -9.29 -9.36 17.14
C ALA A 155 -10.79 -9.04 16.96
N LYS A 156 -11.64 -9.43 17.95
CA LYS A 156 -13.08 -9.16 17.95
C LYS A 156 -13.40 -7.66 18.03
N GLN A 157 -12.66 -6.91 18.84
CA GLN A 157 -12.82 -5.46 18.93
C GLN A 157 -12.34 -4.76 17.65
N LEU A 158 -11.19 -5.19 17.09
CA LEU A 158 -10.66 -4.61 15.86
C LEU A 158 -11.61 -4.84 14.66
N ILE A 159 -12.18 -6.04 14.52
CA ILE A 159 -13.15 -6.31 13.45
C ILE A 159 -14.43 -5.51 13.65
N ARG A 160 -14.93 -5.37 14.89
CA ARG A 160 -16.13 -4.58 15.18
C ARG A 160 -15.95 -3.12 14.79
N ILE A 161 -14.88 -2.47 15.25
CA ILE A 161 -14.60 -1.06 14.95
C ILE A 161 -14.45 -0.86 13.45
N SER A 162 -13.64 -1.69 12.79
CA SER A 162 -13.41 -1.56 11.35
C SER A 162 -14.64 -1.87 10.50
N SER A 163 -15.51 -2.80 10.94
CA SER A 163 -16.81 -3.07 10.29
C SER A 163 -17.73 -1.85 10.35
N VAL A 164 -17.78 -1.14 11.48
CA VAL A 164 -18.58 0.09 11.62
C VAL A 164 -18.15 1.13 10.58
N PHE A 165 -16.84 1.37 10.43
CA PHE A 165 -16.34 2.30 9.40
C PHE A 165 -16.65 1.83 7.98
N PHE A 166 -16.56 0.53 7.71
CA PHE A 166 -16.90 -0.05 6.40
C PHE A 166 -18.38 0.13 6.06
N PHE A 167 -19.29 -0.27 6.95
CA PHE A 167 -20.73 -0.14 6.72
C PHE A 167 -21.18 1.32 6.67
N PHE A 168 -20.59 2.21 7.46
CA PHE A 168 -20.81 3.64 7.34
C PHE A 168 -20.40 4.16 5.97
N GLY A 169 -19.21 3.80 5.48
CA GLY A 169 -18.74 4.18 4.15
C GLY A 169 -19.62 3.63 3.02
N LEU A 170 -20.10 2.38 3.16
CA LEU A 170 -21.01 1.75 2.21
C LEU A 170 -22.38 2.43 2.18
N LEU A 171 -22.94 2.74 3.35
CA LEU A 171 -24.20 3.47 3.47
C LEU A 171 -24.09 4.87 2.85
N TYR A 172 -23.02 5.60 3.17
CA TYR A 172 -22.77 6.94 2.59
C TYR A 172 -22.64 6.89 1.07
N LEU A 173 -21.93 5.90 0.54
CA LEU A 173 -21.83 5.67 -0.90
C LEU A 173 -23.19 5.37 -1.53
N GLY A 174 -24.01 4.52 -0.91
CA GLY A 174 -25.34 4.17 -1.38
C GLY A 174 -26.30 5.36 -1.42
N ILE A 175 -26.31 6.18 -0.36
CA ILE A 175 -27.10 7.42 -0.31
C ILE A 175 -26.62 8.39 -1.40
N ALA A 176 -25.31 8.60 -1.53
CA ALA A 176 -24.77 9.47 -2.56
C ALA A 176 -25.14 8.99 -3.97
N ALA A 177 -25.02 7.68 -4.24
CA ALA A 177 -25.36 7.10 -5.53
C ALA A 177 -26.86 7.19 -5.85
N ALA A 178 -27.73 7.15 -4.84
CA ALA A 178 -29.17 7.38 -5.00
C ALA A 178 -29.51 8.84 -5.34
N ILE A 179 -28.68 9.80 -4.91
CA ILE A 179 -28.85 11.23 -5.22
C ILE A 179 -28.30 11.54 -6.61
N ASP A 180 -27.07 11.11 -6.89
CA ASP A 180 -26.41 11.25 -8.20
C ASP A 180 -25.44 10.09 -8.39
N TRP A 181 -25.68 9.22 -9.36
CA TRP A 181 -24.79 8.09 -9.62
C TRP A 181 -23.61 8.45 -10.55
N HIS A 182 -23.66 9.61 -11.23
CA HIS A 182 -22.67 9.98 -12.25
C HIS A 182 -21.28 10.21 -11.65
N PHE A 183 -21.16 10.55 -10.36
CA PHE A 183 -19.84 10.65 -9.72
C PHE A 183 -19.06 9.33 -9.79
N LEU A 184 -19.73 8.17 -9.88
CA LEU A 184 -19.07 6.88 -10.05
C LEU A 184 -18.34 6.77 -11.39
N LEU A 185 -18.65 7.60 -12.37
CA LEU A 185 -17.93 7.69 -13.65
C LEU A 185 -16.65 8.54 -13.51
N SER A 186 -16.66 9.53 -12.62
CA SER A 186 -15.53 10.43 -12.33
C SER A 186 -14.49 9.85 -11.35
N PHE A 187 -14.56 8.56 -10.99
CA PHE A 187 -13.59 7.99 -10.05
C PHE A 187 -12.16 7.91 -10.61
N ALA A 188 -12.03 7.86 -11.94
CA ALA A 188 -10.76 7.89 -12.66
C ALA A 188 -10.19 9.31 -12.79
N ASP A 189 -10.94 10.33 -12.41
CA ASP A 189 -10.46 11.71 -12.50
C ASP A 189 -9.32 11.99 -11.51
N THR A 190 -8.66 13.13 -11.72
CA THR A 190 -7.68 13.64 -10.76
C THR A 190 -8.34 14.01 -9.43
N ASN A 191 -9.62 14.38 -9.44
CA ASN A 191 -10.42 14.74 -8.27
C ASN A 191 -11.43 13.63 -7.97
N ILE A 192 -10.99 12.61 -7.23
CA ILE A 192 -11.88 11.52 -6.82
C ILE A 192 -13.03 12.09 -5.96
N PRO A 193 -14.29 11.73 -6.25
CA PRO A 193 -15.46 12.17 -5.50
C PRO A 193 -15.40 11.81 -4.01
N ILE A 194 -15.94 12.70 -3.17
CA ILE A 194 -15.98 12.52 -1.71
C ILE A 194 -16.66 11.20 -1.31
N PRO A 195 -17.81 10.79 -1.89
CA PRO A 195 -18.43 9.50 -1.56
C PRO A 195 -17.50 8.30 -1.74
N VAL A 196 -16.74 8.28 -2.84
CA VAL A 196 -15.75 7.22 -3.12
C VAL A 196 -14.62 7.27 -2.09
N GLN A 197 -14.16 8.45 -1.68
CA GLN A 197 -13.11 8.60 -0.66
C GLN A 197 -13.56 8.11 0.72
N VAL A 198 -14.79 8.42 1.15
CA VAL A 198 -15.35 7.96 2.42
C VAL A 198 -15.51 6.44 2.42
N PHE A 199 -16.01 5.86 1.33
CA PHE A 199 -16.05 4.41 1.17
C PHE A 199 -14.66 3.77 1.20
N ASN A 200 -13.69 4.36 0.51
CA ASN A 200 -12.29 3.91 0.52
C ASN A 200 -11.69 3.94 1.92
N LEU A 201 -11.96 4.97 2.71
CA LEU A 201 -11.53 5.07 4.10
C LEU A 201 -12.02 3.88 4.95
N GLY A 202 -13.31 3.56 4.84
CA GLY A 202 -13.93 2.44 5.55
C GLY A 202 -13.42 1.07 5.08
N SER A 203 -13.44 0.83 3.78
CA SER A 203 -13.03 -0.45 3.17
C SER A 203 -11.54 -0.76 3.37
N GLN A 204 -10.66 0.24 3.25
CA GLN A 204 -9.23 0.08 3.53
C GLN A 204 -8.95 -0.24 4.99
N THR A 205 -9.62 0.45 5.91
CA THR A 205 -9.47 0.21 7.36
C THR A 205 -9.93 -1.21 7.71
N PHE A 206 -11.02 -1.67 7.10
CA PHE A 206 -11.51 -3.03 7.25
C PHE A 206 -10.55 -4.06 6.67
N LEU A 207 -10.07 -3.91 5.43
CA LEU A 207 -9.14 -4.86 4.85
C LEU A 207 -7.80 -4.91 5.62
N LEU A 208 -7.27 -3.76 6.03
CA LEU A 208 -6.07 -3.69 6.88
C LEU A 208 -6.29 -4.44 8.20
N SER A 209 -7.47 -4.29 8.81
CA SER A 209 -7.85 -5.02 10.02
C SER A 209 -7.88 -6.54 9.79
N LEU A 210 -8.39 -7.00 8.63
CA LEU A 210 -8.35 -8.42 8.27
C LEU A 210 -6.92 -8.95 8.16
N PHE A 211 -6.01 -8.20 7.53
CA PHE A 211 -4.58 -8.57 7.47
C PHE A 211 -3.96 -8.65 8.88
N LEU A 212 -4.21 -7.65 9.74
CA LEU A 212 -3.69 -7.62 11.11
C LEU A 212 -4.24 -8.77 11.96
N ILE A 213 -5.54 -9.06 11.86
CA ILE A 213 -6.17 -10.18 12.57
C ILE A 213 -5.53 -11.50 12.16
N ARG A 214 -5.42 -11.74 10.85
CA ARG A 214 -4.93 -13.03 10.34
C ARG A 214 -3.43 -13.23 10.54
N LEU A 215 -2.64 -12.17 10.43
CA LEU A 215 -1.18 -12.25 10.40
C LEU A 215 -0.52 -11.86 11.72
N ASP A 216 -1.13 -11.01 12.54
CA ASP A 216 -0.50 -10.52 13.78
C ASP A 216 -1.23 -10.98 15.04
N LEU A 217 -2.57 -11.01 15.04
CA LEU A 217 -3.38 -11.32 16.25
C LEU A 217 -3.84 -12.79 16.34
N ALA A 218 -3.77 -13.56 15.24
CA ALA A 218 -4.19 -14.96 15.24
C ALA A 218 -3.27 -15.87 16.11
N PRO A 219 -3.76 -17.06 16.51
CA PRO A 219 -2.93 -18.08 17.16
C PRO A 219 -1.65 -18.40 16.37
N SER A 220 -0.59 -18.81 17.09
CA SER A 220 0.77 -18.98 16.54
C SER A 220 0.83 -19.91 15.31
N GLU A 221 0.04 -20.98 15.30
CA GLU A 221 0.00 -21.96 14.21
C GLU A 221 -0.65 -21.40 12.95
N ILE A 222 -1.75 -20.67 13.11
CA ILE A 222 -2.45 -20.01 12.02
C ILE A 222 -1.55 -18.94 11.41
N ARG A 223 -0.88 -18.13 12.25
CA ARG A 223 0.08 -17.12 11.80
C ARG A 223 1.22 -17.75 11.00
N LEU A 224 1.79 -18.86 11.48
CA LEU A 224 2.89 -19.54 10.79
C LEU A 224 2.49 -19.99 9.38
N LYS A 225 1.31 -20.59 9.22
CA LYS A 225 0.77 -20.99 7.91
C LYS A 225 0.52 -19.78 7.01
N ALA A 226 -0.12 -18.74 7.55
CA ALA A 226 -0.42 -17.52 6.81
C ALA A 226 0.86 -16.79 6.36
N TRP A 227 1.86 -16.67 7.24
CA TRP A 227 3.13 -16.02 6.94
C TRP A 227 3.91 -16.71 5.83
N LYS A 228 3.81 -18.02 5.67
CA LYS A 228 4.43 -18.72 4.55
C LYS A 228 3.71 -18.43 3.23
N ARG A 229 2.38 -18.40 3.25
CA ARG A 229 1.54 -18.15 2.07
C ARG A 229 1.65 -16.71 1.55
N THR A 230 1.93 -15.74 2.42
CA THR A 230 2.00 -14.32 2.04
C THR A 230 3.40 -13.81 1.72
N ILE A 231 4.41 -14.68 1.58
CA ILE A 231 5.79 -14.27 1.26
C ILE A 231 5.83 -13.48 -0.05
N TRP A 232 5.14 -13.94 -1.08
CA TRP A 232 5.14 -13.31 -2.40
C TRP A 232 4.59 -11.86 -2.31
N LEU A 233 3.45 -11.64 -1.66
CA LEU A 233 2.92 -10.29 -1.39
C LEU A 233 3.91 -9.41 -0.63
N ARG A 234 4.58 -9.96 0.40
CA ARG A 234 5.58 -9.19 1.16
C ARG A 234 6.78 -8.76 0.31
N ARG A 235 7.09 -9.41 -0.82
CA ARG A 235 8.11 -8.92 -1.76
C ARG A 235 7.68 -7.60 -2.38
N TYR A 236 6.46 -7.51 -2.90
CA TYR A 236 5.90 -6.23 -3.38
C TYR A 236 5.88 -5.17 -2.28
N GLY A 237 5.50 -5.56 -1.07
CA GLY A 237 5.50 -4.65 0.07
C GLY A 237 6.90 -4.15 0.41
N PHE A 238 7.92 -4.97 0.25
CA PHE A 238 9.30 -4.61 0.52
C PHE A 238 9.88 -3.62 -0.51
N VAL A 239 9.58 -3.80 -1.81
CA VAL A 239 10.06 -2.93 -2.91
C VAL A 239 9.01 -1.98 -3.48
N SER A 240 7.98 -1.65 -2.70
CA SER A 240 6.83 -0.83 -3.10
C SER A 240 7.16 0.49 -3.80
N LEU A 241 8.15 1.23 -3.31
CA LEU A 241 8.56 2.54 -3.79
C LEU A 241 9.31 2.37 -5.10
N THR A 242 10.17 1.36 -5.17
CA THR A 242 10.83 1.00 -6.43
C THR A 242 9.79 0.68 -7.49
N ILE A 243 8.86 -0.24 -7.21
CA ILE A 243 7.75 -0.57 -8.13
C ILE A 243 6.92 0.66 -8.47
N PHE A 244 6.65 1.53 -7.50
CA PHE A 244 5.93 2.78 -7.77
C PHE A 244 6.68 3.70 -8.75
N THR A 245 8.01 3.77 -8.65
CA THR A 245 8.86 4.63 -9.50
C THR A 245 9.09 4.05 -10.89
N ILE A 246 9.44 2.76 -11.00
CA ILE A 246 9.81 2.12 -12.27
C ILE A 246 8.71 1.22 -12.84
N GLY A 247 7.58 1.12 -12.15
CA GLY A 247 6.42 0.29 -12.48
C GLY A 247 5.96 0.44 -13.92
N ARG A 248 5.83 1.70 -14.33
CA ARG A 248 5.43 2.09 -15.68
C ARG A 248 6.41 1.61 -16.74
N LEU A 249 7.72 1.72 -16.51
CA LEU A 249 8.72 1.28 -17.48
C LEU A 249 8.61 -0.21 -17.80
N VAL A 250 8.38 -1.04 -16.77
CA VAL A 250 8.17 -2.48 -16.95
C VAL A 250 6.85 -2.77 -17.66
N GLY A 251 5.77 -2.08 -17.28
CA GLY A 251 4.47 -2.19 -17.94
C GLY A 251 4.52 -1.81 -19.41
N ASP A 252 5.16 -0.69 -19.73
CA ASP A 252 5.35 -0.18 -21.09
C ASP A 252 6.20 -1.18 -21.91
N ALA A 253 7.29 -1.71 -21.36
CA ALA A 253 8.14 -2.68 -22.05
C ALA A 253 7.36 -3.95 -22.46
N VAL A 254 6.51 -4.48 -21.58
CA VAL A 254 5.62 -5.61 -21.93
C VAL A 254 4.54 -5.18 -22.91
N TYR A 255 3.98 -3.97 -22.77
CA TYR A 255 2.98 -3.43 -23.69
C TYR A 255 3.54 -3.30 -25.11
N TRP A 256 4.79 -2.87 -25.30
CA TRP A 256 5.44 -2.80 -26.62
C TRP A 256 5.51 -4.17 -27.32
N ILE A 257 5.73 -5.25 -26.56
CA ILE A 257 5.68 -6.61 -27.10
C ILE A 257 4.25 -6.90 -27.59
N PHE A 258 3.23 -6.60 -26.79
CA PHE A 258 1.84 -6.84 -27.21
C PHE A 258 1.42 -5.94 -28.38
N LEU A 259 1.86 -4.68 -28.40
CA LEU A 259 1.63 -3.75 -29.49
C LEU A 259 2.18 -4.29 -30.82
N HIS A 260 3.37 -4.91 -30.78
CA HIS A 260 3.99 -5.49 -31.97
C HIS A 260 3.21 -6.68 -32.53
N TRP A 261 2.62 -7.52 -31.65
CA TRP A 261 1.96 -8.77 -32.06
C TRP A 261 0.45 -8.62 -32.30
N PHE A 262 -0.22 -7.76 -31.54
CA PHE A 262 -1.68 -7.61 -31.53
C PHE A 262 -2.15 -6.23 -32.02
N GLY A 263 -1.23 -5.32 -32.32
CA GLY A 263 -1.57 -3.94 -32.65
C GLY A 263 -1.96 -3.11 -31.41
N PRO A 264 -2.37 -1.85 -31.61
CA PRO A 264 -2.69 -0.93 -30.51
C PRO A 264 -3.90 -1.43 -29.70
N SER A 265 -3.91 -1.16 -28.39
CA SER A 265 -5.04 -1.53 -27.51
C SER A 265 -6.31 -0.74 -27.84
N ILE A 266 -6.16 0.48 -28.33
CA ILE A 266 -7.24 1.37 -28.74
C ILE A 266 -7.05 1.70 -30.21
N ALA A 267 -8.12 1.53 -30.97
CA ALA A 267 -8.21 2.00 -32.34
C ALA A 267 -8.92 3.37 -32.37
N THR A 268 -8.33 4.33 -33.06
CA THR A 268 -8.82 5.71 -33.17
C THR A 268 -9.25 6.07 -34.60
N TRP A 269 -9.50 5.07 -35.46
CA TRP A 269 -9.88 5.30 -36.85
C TRP A 269 -11.39 5.52 -37.05
N GLU A 270 -12.20 5.35 -35.99
CA GLU A 270 -13.64 5.65 -35.98
C GLU A 270 -13.92 6.94 -35.20
N GLU A 271 -15.13 7.49 -35.36
CA GLU A 271 -15.58 8.70 -34.63
C GLU A 271 -15.53 8.52 -33.10
N GLN A 272 -15.58 7.28 -32.61
CA GLN A 272 -15.40 6.95 -31.20
C GLN A 272 -14.26 5.96 -30.98
N PRO A 273 -13.42 6.17 -29.96
CA PRO A 273 -12.33 5.26 -29.63
C PRO A 273 -12.90 3.90 -29.18
N PHE A 274 -12.43 2.81 -29.81
CA PHE A 274 -12.83 1.46 -29.44
C PHE A 274 -11.66 0.60 -28.99
N LEU A 275 -11.97 -0.34 -28.10
CA LEU A 275 -11.04 -1.29 -27.51
C LEU A 275 -10.75 -2.40 -28.52
N ALA A 276 -9.63 -2.28 -29.22
CA ALA A 276 -9.22 -3.23 -30.26
C ALA A 276 -8.80 -4.60 -29.68
N TRP A 277 -8.31 -4.62 -28.44
CA TRP A 277 -7.96 -5.86 -27.77
C TRP A 277 -9.21 -6.53 -27.17
N ASN A 278 -9.46 -7.77 -27.58
CA ASN A 278 -10.48 -8.58 -26.92
C ASN A 278 -10.09 -8.96 -25.48
N SER A 279 -11.05 -9.47 -24.71
CA SER A 279 -10.84 -9.84 -23.31
C SER A 279 -9.71 -10.84 -23.07
N SER A 280 -9.49 -11.77 -24.01
CA SER A 280 -8.41 -12.76 -23.89
C SER A 280 -7.03 -12.12 -24.00
N ILE A 281 -6.84 -11.18 -24.93
CA ILE A 281 -5.59 -10.43 -25.09
C ILE A 281 -5.33 -9.57 -23.86
N ILE A 282 -6.36 -8.90 -23.32
CA ILE A 282 -6.25 -8.11 -22.09
C ILE A 282 -5.82 -8.99 -20.90
N CYS A 283 -6.48 -10.13 -20.71
CA CYS A 283 -6.11 -11.09 -19.65
C CYS A 283 -4.66 -11.58 -19.82
N LEU A 284 -4.26 -11.91 -21.04
CA LEU A 284 -2.91 -12.37 -21.35
C LEU A 284 -1.86 -11.29 -21.07
N PHE A 285 -2.17 -10.03 -21.42
CA PHE A 285 -1.31 -8.88 -21.12
C PHE A 285 -1.14 -8.67 -19.62
N LEU A 286 -2.24 -8.60 -18.87
CA LEU A 286 -2.21 -8.43 -17.40
C LEU A 286 -1.43 -9.57 -16.73
N LEU A 287 -1.66 -10.82 -17.14
CA LEU A 287 -0.93 -11.97 -16.64
C LEU A 287 0.57 -11.88 -16.96
N SER A 288 0.93 -11.48 -18.18
CA SER A 288 2.32 -11.35 -18.61
C SER A 288 3.08 -10.32 -17.78
N VAL A 289 2.46 -9.19 -17.46
CA VAL A 289 3.08 -8.19 -16.58
C VAL A 289 3.23 -8.70 -15.15
N ILE A 290 2.21 -9.37 -14.59
CA ILE A 290 2.29 -9.97 -13.26
C ILE A 290 3.43 -11.01 -13.20
N LEU A 291 3.51 -11.91 -14.18
CA LEU A 291 4.56 -12.93 -14.24
C LEU A 291 5.95 -12.30 -14.40
N THR A 292 6.07 -11.22 -15.18
CA THR A 292 7.30 -10.45 -15.31
C THR A 292 7.71 -9.87 -13.95
N TRP A 293 6.80 -9.24 -13.21
CA TRP A 293 7.08 -8.74 -11.87
C TRP A 293 7.46 -9.85 -10.88
N GLU A 294 6.77 -10.97 -10.88
CA GLU A 294 7.13 -12.10 -10.02
C GLU A 294 8.53 -12.64 -10.33
N PHE A 295 8.86 -12.79 -11.61
CA PHE A 295 10.19 -13.22 -12.04
C PHE A 295 11.26 -12.23 -11.60
N LEU A 296 11.06 -10.92 -11.85
CA LEU A 296 11.97 -9.87 -11.42
C LEU A 296 12.15 -9.87 -9.90
N LEU A 297 11.07 -9.99 -9.11
CA LEU A 297 11.13 -10.04 -7.66
C LEU A 297 11.84 -11.29 -7.14
N LEU A 298 11.67 -12.44 -7.78
CA LEU A 298 12.36 -13.68 -7.45
C LEU A 298 13.86 -13.58 -7.71
N LEU A 299 14.26 -13.01 -8.85
CA LEU A 299 15.67 -12.76 -9.16
C LEU A 299 16.26 -11.73 -8.20
N TRP A 300 15.57 -10.62 -7.98
CA TRP A 300 16.05 -9.53 -7.14
C TRP A 300 16.18 -9.95 -5.67
N GLN A 301 15.31 -10.86 -5.23
CA GLN A 301 15.42 -11.47 -3.91
C GLN A 301 16.77 -12.21 -3.72
N LYS A 302 17.33 -12.84 -4.75
CA LYS A 302 18.63 -13.56 -4.65
C LYS A 302 19.78 -12.64 -4.28
N VAL A 303 19.71 -11.37 -4.70
CA VAL A 303 20.66 -10.31 -4.34
C VAL A 303 20.13 -9.39 -3.23
N TRP A 304 19.16 -9.89 -2.44
CA TRP A 304 18.59 -9.19 -1.29
C TRP A 304 18.03 -7.80 -1.60
N PHE A 305 17.48 -7.63 -2.81
CA PHE A 305 16.91 -6.36 -3.29
C PHE A 305 17.91 -5.20 -3.32
N PHE A 306 19.20 -5.51 -3.49
CA PHE A 306 20.24 -4.50 -3.63
C PHE A 306 19.95 -3.55 -4.80
N GLY A 307 20.19 -2.25 -4.62
CA GLY A 307 20.02 -1.23 -5.65
C GLY A 307 18.61 -0.64 -5.80
N GLY A 308 17.60 -1.18 -5.12
CA GLY A 308 16.24 -0.60 -5.13
C GLY A 308 16.17 0.76 -4.41
N MET A 309 15.11 1.52 -4.66
CA MET A 309 14.86 2.82 -4.00
C MET A 309 14.79 2.69 -2.48
N GLU A 310 14.19 1.61 -1.95
CA GLU A 310 14.17 1.33 -0.52
C GLU A 310 15.57 1.09 0.07
N PHE A 311 16.45 0.43 -0.69
CA PHE A 311 17.82 0.19 -0.28
C PHE A 311 18.59 1.52 -0.17
N TRP A 312 18.50 2.37 -1.21
CA TRP A 312 19.11 3.70 -1.20
C TRP A 312 18.57 4.61 -0.10
N LEU A 313 17.24 4.62 0.10
CA LEU A 313 16.63 5.34 1.22
C LEU A 313 17.13 4.83 2.57
N SER A 314 17.30 3.52 2.72
CA SER A 314 17.79 2.94 3.96
C SER A 314 19.24 3.33 4.24
N ILE A 315 20.12 3.35 3.21
CA ILE A 315 21.48 3.88 3.31
C ILE A 315 21.44 5.35 3.72
N PHE A 316 20.65 6.16 3.03
CA PHE A 316 20.52 7.59 3.32
C PHE A 316 20.08 7.85 4.78
N PHE A 317 19.10 7.09 5.27
CA PHE A 317 18.68 7.17 6.68
C PHE A 317 19.75 6.70 7.67
N ILE A 318 20.57 5.70 7.32
CA ILE A 318 21.69 5.25 8.15
C ILE A 318 22.74 6.36 8.26
N LEU A 319 23.10 6.99 7.13
CA LEU A 319 24.05 8.10 7.06
C LEU A 319 23.58 9.29 7.91
N ILE A 320 22.30 9.66 7.83
CA ILE A 320 21.76 10.80 8.59
C ILE A 320 21.60 10.50 10.09
N ARG A 321 21.22 9.27 10.45
CA ARG A 321 20.80 8.94 11.84
C ARG A 321 21.83 8.13 12.63
N PHE A 322 23.01 7.86 12.07
CA PHE A 322 24.07 7.04 12.68
C PHE A 322 23.53 5.73 13.31
N ARG A 323 22.60 5.06 12.63
CA ARG A 323 21.94 3.85 13.15
C ARG A 323 22.58 2.57 12.61
N LYS A 324 22.49 1.49 13.40
CA LYS A 324 22.98 0.15 13.04
C LYS A 324 22.38 -0.36 11.72
N ARG A 325 23.20 -1.07 10.93
CA ARG A 325 22.93 -1.66 9.60
C ARG A 325 21.73 -2.62 9.51
N SER A 326 21.11 -3.00 10.63
CA SER A 326 20.01 -3.97 10.67
C SER A 326 18.75 -3.55 9.89
N ALA A 327 18.65 -2.29 9.45
CA ALA A 327 17.57 -1.81 8.60
C ALA A 327 17.66 -2.33 7.15
N LEU A 328 18.84 -2.78 6.70
CA LEU A 328 19.09 -3.24 5.34
C LEU A 328 18.79 -4.73 5.13
N ASP A 329 18.61 -5.51 6.20
CA ASP A 329 18.35 -6.94 6.09
C ASP A 329 16.87 -7.20 5.76
N PRO A 330 16.54 -7.79 4.60
CA PRO A 330 15.16 -8.11 4.24
C PRO A 330 14.64 -9.38 4.92
N ARG A 331 15.50 -10.22 5.52
CA ARG A 331 15.11 -11.52 6.10
C ARG A 331 14.07 -11.40 7.23
N PRO A 332 14.16 -10.44 8.17
CA PRO A 332 13.12 -10.22 9.17
C PRO A 332 11.74 -9.84 8.59
N ILE A 333 11.71 -9.41 7.33
CA ILE A 333 10.50 -8.94 6.63
C ILE A 333 9.87 -10.08 5.85
N LEU A 334 10.69 -10.77 5.07
CA LEU A 334 10.24 -11.85 4.21
C LEU A 334 10.06 -13.17 4.95
N TYR A 335 10.85 -13.41 5.99
CA TYR A 335 10.92 -14.68 6.70
C TYR A 335 10.74 -14.54 8.23
N PRO A 336 9.71 -13.81 8.70
CA PRO A 336 9.51 -13.60 10.14
C PRO A 336 9.25 -14.92 10.88
N PHE A 337 8.77 -15.96 10.18
CA PHE A 337 8.48 -17.26 10.79
C PHE A 337 9.70 -18.05 11.24
N ARG A 338 10.90 -17.75 10.72
CA ARG A 338 12.13 -18.42 11.19
C ARG A 338 12.34 -18.10 12.68
N TYR A 339 12.13 -16.85 13.07
CA TYR A 339 12.24 -16.39 14.46
C TYR A 339 11.15 -16.95 15.38
N LEU A 340 9.94 -17.25 14.86
CA LEU A 340 8.88 -17.88 15.67
C LEU A 340 9.24 -19.32 16.05
N LYS A 341 9.90 -20.07 15.16
CA LYS A 341 10.36 -21.43 15.48
C LYS A 341 11.39 -21.41 16.59
N ASP A 342 12.32 -20.45 16.54
CA ASP A 342 13.34 -20.28 17.57
C ASP A 342 12.69 -19.94 18.93
N GLN A 343 11.67 -19.07 18.94
CA GLN A 343 10.92 -18.75 20.17
C GLN A 343 10.19 -19.96 20.77
N LYS A 344 9.50 -20.77 19.95
CA LYS A 344 8.83 -21.99 20.45
C LYS A 344 9.85 -22.97 21.02
N LYS A 345 11.00 -23.14 20.38
CA LYS A 345 12.08 -24.02 20.86
C LYS A 345 12.66 -23.53 22.19
N SER A 346 12.86 -22.22 22.35
CA SER A 346 13.32 -21.65 23.63
C SER A 346 12.28 -21.80 24.74
N GLN A 347 10.98 -21.63 24.44
CA GLN A 347 9.90 -21.83 25.42
C GLN A 347 9.76 -23.29 25.85
N SER A 348 9.86 -24.26 24.93
CA SER A 348 9.80 -25.68 25.29
C SER A 348 10.98 -26.11 26.16
N ILE A 349 12.18 -25.57 25.89
CA ILE A 349 13.37 -25.82 26.71
C ILE A 349 13.19 -25.27 28.13
N LEU A 350 12.67 -24.05 28.28
CA LEU A 350 12.44 -23.45 29.60
C LEU A 350 11.39 -24.20 30.44
N VAL A 351 10.31 -24.69 29.81
CA VAL A 351 9.31 -25.51 30.50
C VAL A 351 9.92 -26.84 30.99
N GLN A 352 10.80 -27.45 30.20
CA GLN A 352 11.47 -28.69 30.56
C GLN A 352 12.39 -28.53 31.78
N TYR A 353 13.08 -27.38 31.92
CA TYR A 353 13.92 -27.07 33.08
C TYR A 353 13.16 -26.59 34.32
N SER A 354 11.87 -26.23 34.20
CA SER A 354 11.04 -25.85 35.37
C SER A 354 10.34 -27.03 36.06
N ILE A 355 10.43 -28.23 35.47
CA ILE A 355 9.78 -29.45 35.96
C ILE A 355 10.81 -30.41 36.61
N THR A 356 12.10 -30.14 36.42
CA THR A 356 13.22 -30.75 37.16
C THR A 356 13.64 -29.85 38.29
#